data_AF-A0A7Z9Y7U3-F1
#
_entry.id   AF-A0A7Z9Y7U3-F1
#
_cell.length_a   1.000
_cell.length_b   1.000
_cell.length_c   1.000
_cell.angle_alpha   90.00
_cell.angle_beta   90.00
_cell.angle_gamma   90.00
#
_symmetry.space_group_name_H-M   'P 1'
#
loop_
_entity.id
_entity.type
_entity.pdbx_description
1 polymer ?
#
loop_
_entity_poly.entity_id
_entity_poly.type
_entity_poly.pdbx_seq_one_letter_code
_entity_poly.pdbx_strand_id
1 'polypeptide(L)'
;IPKSSLHVRALKVLREATDEDLIMAHENRVSERRAFKICLQKIEEHNLPMKLSRVKYTFDGDKILFFFTAEGRVDFRELVKDLARTFRKRIELIQIGVRDEAKLLGGCGVCGRPLCCTSFMDQFKAVNIKMAKNQDLSLIPSKISGLCGRLFCCLRFEDSWYCEVKRSLPRRGEVIRTPYGVGKVLEVDIFDETLKVRLEDESEVKIEASEAIRGKWRYNPRRLEDE
;
A
#
# COMPACT_ATOMS: atom_id res chain seq x y z
N ILE A 1 10.75 4.06 19.34
CA ILE A 1 10.54 3.50 17.98
C ILE A 1 10.39 1.99 18.10
N PRO A 2 9.18 1.42 18.07
CA PRO A 2 9.01 -0.02 18.19
C PRO A 2 9.32 -0.72 16.85
N LYS A 3 10.13 -1.76 16.96
CA LYS A 3 10.77 -2.53 15.87
C LYS A 3 9.76 -3.51 15.25
N SER A 4 9.24 -3.22 14.06
CA SER A 4 8.45 -4.16 13.25
C SER A 4 9.33 -4.91 12.24
N SER A 5 9.79 -6.08 12.66
CA SER A 5 10.02 -7.38 11.97
C SER A 5 10.29 -7.54 10.46
N LEU A 6 10.71 -6.52 9.70
CA LEU A 6 11.37 -6.69 8.40
C LEU A 6 12.51 -5.68 8.30
N HIS A 7 13.57 -5.91 9.08
CA HIS A 7 14.85 -5.27 8.80
C HIS A 7 15.34 -5.87 7.48
N VAL A 8 15.25 -5.13 6.37
CA VAL A 8 16.32 -5.23 5.37
C VAL A 8 17.53 -4.65 6.08
N ARG A 9 18.20 -5.49 6.88
CA ARG A 9 19.48 -5.17 7.49
C ARG A 9 20.33 -4.74 6.31
N ALA A 10 20.80 -3.49 6.28
CA ALA A 10 21.69 -3.03 5.23
C ALA A 10 22.78 -4.09 5.11
N LEU A 11 22.76 -4.83 4.00
CA LEU A 11 23.67 -5.95 3.82
C LEU A 11 25.06 -5.35 3.82
N LYS A 12 25.97 -5.95 4.60
CA LYS A 12 27.34 -5.48 4.66
C LYS A 12 27.91 -5.56 3.25
N VAL A 13 28.19 -4.41 2.66
CA VAL A 13 28.90 -4.35 1.37
C VAL A 13 30.30 -4.89 1.62
N LEU A 14 30.66 -5.96 0.93
CA LEU A 14 31.95 -6.63 1.11
C LEU A 14 33.02 -5.96 0.24
N ARG A 15 32.74 -5.78 -1.05
CA ARG A 15 33.61 -5.20 -2.07
C ARG A 15 32.81 -4.85 -3.33
N GLU A 16 33.43 -4.16 -4.28
CA GLU A 16 32.91 -4.03 -5.64
C GLU A 16 32.84 -5.41 -6.33
N ALA A 17 31.84 -5.55 -7.21
CA ALA A 17 31.60 -6.80 -7.93
C ALA A 17 32.71 -7.03 -8.97
N THR A 18 33.26 -8.24 -9.00
CA THR A 18 34.19 -8.69 -10.04
C THR A 18 33.42 -9.28 -11.23
N ASP A 19 34.09 -9.48 -12.35
CA ASP A 19 33.48 -10.14 -13.52
C ASP A 19 32.97 -11.55 -13.19
N GLU A 20 33.68 -12.29 -12.33
CA GLU A 20 33.25 -13.59 -11.81
C GLU A 20 31.92 -13.50 -11.04
N ASP A 21 31.74 -12.47 -10.22
CA ASP A 21 30.50 -12.23 -9.47
C ASP A 21 29.32 -11.96 -10.43
N LEU A 22 29.57 -11.23 -11.52
CA LEU A 22 28.57 -10.92 -12.54
C LEU A 22 28.17 -12.17 -13.32
N ILE A 23 29.14 -13.03 -13.66
CA ILE A 23 28.90 -14.32 -14.31
C ILE A 23 28.06 -15.22 -13.39
N MET A 24 28.46 -15.37 -12.12
CA MET A 24 27.72 -16.17 -11.15
C MET A 24 26.30 -15.63 -10.92
N ALA A 25 26.14 -14.31 -10.86
CA ALA A 25 24.81 -13.69 -10.77
C ALA A 25 23.94 -13.99 -12.00
N HIS A 26 24.53 -14.06 -13.20
CA HIS A 26 23.84 -14.42 -14.42
C HIS A 26 23.41 -15.89 -14.41
N GLU A 27 24.31 -16.80 -14.07
CA GLU A 27 24.04 -18.25 -13.96
C GLU A 27 22.94 -18.54 -12.92
N ASN A 28 22.98 -17.84 -11.79
CA ASN A 28 21.94 -17.90 -10.78
C ASN A 28 20.59 -17.45 -11.34
N ARG A 29 20.52 -16.37 -12.13
CA ARG A 29 19.26 -15.94 -12.77
C ARG A 29 18.71 -16.96 -13.77
N VAL A 30 19.59 -17.65 -14.52
CA VAL A 30 19.17 -18.73 -15.43
C VAL A 30 18.63 -19.91 -14.64
N SER A 31 19.34 -20.31 -13.58
CA SER A 31 18.94 -21.39 -12.67
C SER A 31 17.62 -21.09 -11.96
N GLU A 32 17.40 -19.86 -11.52
CA GLU A 32 16.15 -19.38 -10.92
C GLU A 32 14.95 -19.60 -11.85
N ARG A 33 15.08 -19.27 -13.15
CA ARG A 33 14.01 -19.48 -14.14
C ARG A 33 13.69 -20.95 -14.32
N ARG A 34 14.71 -21.81 -14.35
CA ARG A 34 14.52 -23.27 -14.45
C ARG A 34 13.84 -23.81 -13.19
N ALA A 35 14.31 -23.40 -12.01
CA ALA A 35 13.76 -23.82 -10.74
C ALA A 35 12.31 -23.38 -10.55
N PHE A 36 11.95 -22.18 -11.03
CA PHE A 36 10.58 -21.68 -11.05
C PHE A 36 9.64 -22.61 -11.83
N LYS A 37 10.02 -22.99 -13.06
CA LYS A 37 9.20 -23.89 -13.91
C LYS A 37 9.01 -25.28 -13.28
N ILE A 38 10.10 -25.87 -12.77
CA ILE A 38 10.05 -27.18 -12.12
C ILE A 38 9.15 -27.14 -10.88
N CYS A 39 9.28 -26.10 -10.06
CA CYS A 39 8.48 -25.96 -8.85
C CYS A 39 6.99 -25.79 -9.17
N LEU A 40 6.64 -25.02 -10.21
CA LEU A 40 5.25 -24.93 -10.68
C LEU A 40 4.69 -26.31 -11.07
N GLN A 41 5.43 -27.09 -11.85
CA GLN A 41 5.00 -28.45 -12.22
C GLN A 41 4.79 -29.33 -10.97
N LYS A 42 5.71 -29.27 -10.00
CA LYS A 42 5.56 -30.03 -8.75
C LYS A 42 4.39 -29.55 -7.90
N ILE A 43 4.11 -28.25 -7.84
CA ILE A 43 2.95 -27.72 -7.13
C ILE A 43 1.65 -28.29 -7.73
N GLU A 44 1.57 -28.37 -9.06
CA GLU A 44 0.44 -28.98 -9.76
C GLU A 44 0.34 -30.50 -9.52
N GLU A 45 1.45 -31.23 -9.62
CA GLU A 45 1.50 -32.69 -9.34
C GLU A 45 1.03 -33.03 -7.92
N HIS A 46 1.40 -32.21 -6.93
CA HIS A 46 1.01 -32.39 -5.53
C HIS A 46 -0.34 -31.74 -5.18
N ASN A 47 -1.00 -31.10 -6.15
CA ASN A 47 -2.29 -30.41 -6.01
C ASN A 47 -2.34 -29.44 -4.80
N LEU A 48 -1.28 -28.65 -4.61
CA LEU A 48 -1.15 -27.76 -3.46
C LEU A 48 -1.86 -26.42 -3.70
N PRO A 49 -2.72 -25.94 -2.78
CA PRO A 49 -3.45 -24.68 -2.93
C PRO A 49 -2.55 -23.47 -2.64
N MET A 50 -1.54 -23.26 -3.48
CA MET A 50 -0.55 -22.19 -3.34
C MET A 50 -0.15 -21.62 -4.70
N LYS A 51 0.29 -20.35 -4.71
CA LYS A 51 0.79 -19.66 -5.89
C LYS A 51 2.26 -19.33 -5.73
N LEU A 52 3.10 -19.83 -6.63
CA LEU A 52 4.52 -19.49 -6.64
C LEU A 52 4.71 -18.06 -7.17
N SER A 53 5.33 -17.20 -6.37
CA SER A 53 5.58 -15.80 -6.71
C SER A 53 6.97 -15.58 -7.31
N ARG A 54 8.03 -16.15 -6.69
CA ARG A 54 9.42 -15.97 -7.14
C ARG A 54 10.33 -17.07 -6.62
N VAL A 55 11.41 -17.34 -7.36
CA VAL A 55 12.52 -18.19 -6.90
C VAL A 55 13.80 -17.38 -6.86
N LYS A 56 14.60 -17.59 -5.82
CA LYS A 56 15.92 -16.97 -5.65
C LYS A 56 16.97 -17.96 -5.22
N TYR A 57 18.14 -17.88 -5.84
CA TYR A 57 19.34 -18.55 -5.34
C TYR A 57 20.09 -17.60 -4.40
N THR A 58 20.68 -18.15 -3.34
CA THR A 58 21.75 -17.42 -2.64
C THR A 58 22.90 -17.16 -3.60
N PHE A 59 23.69 -16.13 -3.33
CA PHE A 59 24.81 -15.78 -4.21
C PHE A 59 25.76 -16.96 -4.44
N ASP A 60 26.14 -17.65 -3.35
CA ASP A 60 26.98 -18.86 -3.37
C ASP A 60 26.26 -20.11 -3.93
N GLY A 61 24.96 -20.00 -4.22
CA GLY A 61 24.17 -21.06 -4.83
C GLY A 61 23.77 -22.21 -3.89
N ASP A 62 24.21 -22.27 -2.64
CA ASP A 62 23.92 -23.39 -1.71
C ASP A 62 22.44 -23.54 -1.32
N LYS A 63 21.69 -22.44 -1.33
CA LYS A 63 20.30 -22.39 -0.88
C LYS A 63 19.39 -21.79 -1.96
N ILE A 64 18.22 -22.38 -2.11
CA ILE A 64 17.16 -21.92 -3.01
C ILE A 64 15.95 -21.53 -2.17
N LEU A 65 15.50 -20.30 -2.40
CA LEU A 65 14.37 -19.66 -1.76
C LEU A 65 13.19 -19.66 -2.73
N PHE A 66 12.06 -20.23 -2.33
CA PHE A 66 10.81 -20.22 -3.09
C PHE A 66 9.80 -19.37 -2.34
N PHE A 67 9.45 -18.22 -2.90
CA PHE A 67 8.43 -17.33 -2.35
C PHE A 67 7.07 -17.71 -2.91
N PHE A 68 6.08 -17.88 -2.04
CA PHE A 68 4.73 -18.24 -2.44
C PHE A 68 3.66 -17.51 -1.64
N THR A 69 2.47 -17.39 -2.20
CA THR A 69 1.27 -16.93 -1.51
C THR A 69 0.25 -18.07 -1.38
N ALA A 70 -0.49 -18.10 -0.28
CA ALA A 70 -1.56 -19.05 -0.01
C ALA A 70 -2.55 -18.41 0.96
N GLU A 71 -3.84 -18.75 0.84
CA GLU A 71 -4.89 -18.21 1.72
C GLU A 71 -4.83 -18.82 3.12
N GLY A 72 -4.46 -20.10 3.21
CA GLY A 72 -4.39 -20.87 4.44
C GLY A 72 -3.03 -21.51 4.68
N ARG A 73 -3.00 -22.45 5.63
CA ARG A 73 -1.84 -23.31 5.85
C ARG A 73 -1.77 -24.35 4.72
N VAL A 74 -0.58 -24.52 4.16
CA VAL A 74 -0.30 -25.50 3.11
C VAL A 74 0.68 -26.53 3.67
N ASP A 75 0.36 -27.82 3.54
CA ASP A 75 1.31 -28.88 3.86
C ASP A 75 2.18 -29.18 2.62
N PHE A 76 3.39 -28.64 2.63
CA PHE A 76 4.34 -28.74 1.52
C PHE A 76 5.48 -29.75 1.79
N ARG A 77 5.35 -30.65 2.77
CA ARG A 77 6.44 -31.57 3.16
C ARG A 77 6.92 -32.45 2.01
N GLU A 78 6.01 -33.00 1.21
CA GLU A 78 6.37 -33.83 0.05
C GLU A 78 6.98 -33.00 -1.08
N LEU A 79 6.47 -31.79 -1.34
CA LEU A 79 7.07 -30.85 -2.29
C LEU A 79 8.52 -30.53 -1.93
N VAL A 80 8.82 -30.27 -0.64
CA VAL A 80 10.20 -30.00 -0.18
C VAL A 80 11.12 -31.19 -0.47
N LYS A 81 10.66 -32.42 -0.24
CA LYS A 81 11.46 -33.63 -0.54
C LYS A 81 11.78 -33.74 -2.02
N ASP A 82 10.80 -33.50 -2.89
CA ASP A 82 10.99 -33.58 -4.34
C ASP A 82 11.90 -32.48 -4.87
N LEU A 83 11.74 -31.25 -4.39
CA LEU A 83 12.63 -30.15 -4.75
C LEU A 83 14.06 -30.42 -4.26
N ALA A 84 14.23 -30.94 -3.05
CA ALA A 84 15.54 -31.27 -2.50
C ALA A 84 16.23 -32.38 -3.31
N ARG A 85 15.49 -33.42 -3.74
CA ARG A 85 16.01 -34.48 -4.62
C ARG A 85 16.41 -33.93 -5.99
N THR A 86 15.61 -33.02 -6.54
CA THR A 86 15.83 -32.46 -7.88
C THR A 86 17.03 -31.52 -7.94
N PHE A 87 17.14 -30.60 -6.99
CA PHE A 87 18.17 -29.56 -7.01
C PHE A 87 19.43 -29.92 -6.21
N ARG A 88 19.36 -30.92 -5.32
CA ARG A 88 20.46 -31.33 -4.42
C ARG A 88 21.06 -30.15 -3.63
N LYS A 89 20.19 -29.20 -3.25
CA LYS A 89 20.51 -27.95 -2.56
C LYS A 89 19.56 -27.74 -1.39
N ARG A 90 19.89 -26.83 -0.47
CA ARG A 90 19.00 -26.51 0.65
C ARG A 90 17.79 -25.74 0.13
N ILE A 91 16.60 -26.25 0.39
CA ILE A 91 15.34 -25.66 -0.04
C ILE A 91 14.69 -24.94 1.14
N GLU A 92 14.25 -23.70 0.92
CA GLU A 92 13.41 -22.97 1.86
C GLU A 92 12.21 -22.40 1.12
N LEU A 93 11.02 -22.73 1.61
CA LEU A 93 9.76 -22.19 1.13
C LEU A 93 9.34 -21.05 2.07
N ILE A 94 9.09 -19.87 1.52
CA ILE A 94 8.74 -18.67 2.27
C ILE A 94 7.34 -18.22 1.85
N GLN A 95 6.40 -18.30 2.80
CA GLN A 95 5.08 -17.72 2.60
C GLN A 95 5.15 -16.20 2.75
N ILE A 96 4.70 -15.48 1.74
CA ILE A 96 4.59 -14.02 1.75
C ILE A 96 3.13 -13.58 1.72
N GLY A 97 2.83 -12.36 2.17
CA GLY A 97 1.49 -11.80 2.05
C GLY A 97 1.19 -11.34 0.62
N VAL A 98 -0.10 -11.23 0.26
CA VAL A 98 -0.55 -10.71 -1.05
C VAL A 98 0.01 -9.31 -1.38
N ARG A 99 0.28 -8.49 -0.34
CA ARG A 99 0.90 -7.17 -0.51
C ARG A 99 2.39 -7.26 -0.80
N ASP A 100 3.10 -8.18 -0.14
CA ASP A 100 4.52 -8.39 -0.37
C ASP A 100 4.76 -9.01 -1.74
N GLU A 101 3.84 -9.87 -2.21
CA GLU A 101 3.81 -10.34 -3.60
C GLU A 101 3.70 -9.17 -4.58
N ALA A 102 2.72 -8.27 -4.37
CA ALA A 102 2.57 -7.07 -5.20
C ALA A 102 3.80 -6.15 -5.13
N LYS A 103 4.43 -6.00 -3.96
CA LYS A 103 5.67 -5.22 -3.80
C LYS A 103 6.81 -5.80 -4.61
N LEU A 104 6.94 -7.13 -4.60
CA LEU A 104 8.01 -7.88 -5.22
C LEU A 104 7.86 -7.98 -6.75
N LEU A 105 6.63 -8.07 -7.25
CA LEU A 105 6.33 -7.97 -8.68
C LEU A 105 6.41 -6.52 -9.19
N GLY A 106 6.06 -5.55 -8.34
CA GLY A 106 5.94 -4.16 -8.71
C GLY A 106 4.69 -3.89 -9.55
N GLY A 107 4.67 -2.74 -10.22
CA GLY A 107 3.57 -2.31 -11.09
C GLY A 107 3.15 -0.86 -10.85
N CYS A 108 2.02 -0.48 -11.44
CA CYS A 108 1.44 0.86 -11.31
C CYS A 108 0.08 0.79 -10.62
N GLY A 109 -0.19 1.74 -9.73
CA GLY A 109 -1.52 1.92 -9.13
C GLY A 109 -2.51 2.53 -10.13
N VAL A 110 -3.78 2.57 -9.73
CA VAL A 110 -4.85 3.24 -10.51
C VAL A 110 -4.59 4.74 -10.71
N CYS A 111 -3.74 5.33 -9.88
CA CYS A 111 -3.27 6.71 -10.01
C CYS A 111 -2.15 6.90 -11.07
N GLY A 112 -1.76 5.84 -11.79
CA GLY A 112 -0.72 5.88 -12.83
C GLY A 112 0.72 5.92 -12.28
N ARG A 113 0.92 5.99 -10.96
CA ARG A 113 2.24 5.99 -10.31
C ARG A 113 2.70 4.57 -9.95
N PRO A 114 4.01 4.33 -9.78
CA PRO A 114 4.51 3.08 -9.21
C PRO A 114 3.86 2.76 -7.87
N LEU A 115 3.70 1.47 -7.55
CA LEU A 115 3.10 1.05 -6.29
C LEU A 115 3.81 1.71 -5.09
N CYS A 116 3.03 2.32 -4.20
CA CYS A 116 3.58 2.99 -3.01
C CYS A 116 4.41 2.04 -2.14
N CYS A 117 4.04 0.75 -2.09
CA CYS A 117 4.76 -0.28 -1.37
C CYS A 117 6.12 -0.67 -1.96
N THR A 118 6.32 -0.39 -3.25
CA THR A 118 7.60 -0.58 -3.94
C THR A 118 8.44 0.70 -3.91
N SER A 119 7.79 1.87 -3.77
CA SER A 119 8.44 3.17 -3.88
C SER A 119 8.96 3.72 -2.54
N PHE A 120 8.07 4.07 -1.60
CA PHE A 120 8.46 4.82 -0.40
C PHE A 120 7.81 4.31 0.90
N MET A 121 6.78 3.49 0.82
CA MET A 121 6.11 2.94 2.00
C MET A 121 6.60 1.52 2.31
N ASP A 122 7.24 1.37 3.47
CA ASP A 122 7.66 0.06 3.98
C ASP A 122 6.85 -0.42 5.19
N GLN A 123 6.27 0.50 5.96
CA GLN A 123 5.48 0.17 7.14
C GLN A 123 4.00 0.37 6.87
N PHE A 124 3.22 -0.69 7.04
CA PHE A 124 1.79 -0.64 6.82
C PHE A 124 1.02 -0.91 8.10
N LYS A 125 0.16 0.04 8.44
CA LYS A 125 -0.87 -0.14 9.46
C LYS A 125 -2.19 -0.54 8.79
N ALA A 126 -3.10 -1.11 9.57
CA ALA A 126 -4.43 -1.46 9.09
C ALA A 126 -5.16 -0.20 8.55
N VAL A 127 -5.84 -0.39 7.42
CA VAL A 127 -6.66 0.62 6.75
C VAL A 127 -8.12 0.31 7.06
N ASN A 128 -8.91 1.33 7.36
CA ASN A 128 -10.34 1.21 7.64
C ASN A 128 -11.14 1.86 6.50
N ILE A 129 -12.31 1.30 6.17
CA ILE A 129 -13.26 1.87 5.20
C ILE A 129 -13.68 3.30 5.60
N LYS A 130 -13.70 3.63 6.90
CA LYS A 130 -13.95 5.00 7.38
C LYS A 130 -12.98 6.03 6.78
N MET A 131 -11.73 5.64 6.48
CA MET A 131 -10.73 6.51 5.85
C MET A 131 -11.11 6.85 4.40
N ALA A 132 -11.68 5.89 3.66
CA ALA A 132 -12.20 6.14 2.31
C ALA A 132 -13.38 7.11 2.33
N LYS A 133 -14.28 6.97 3.32
CA LYS A 133 -15.38 7.92 3.56
C LYS A 133 -14.85 9.31 3.91
N ASN A 134 -13.83 9.41 4.77
CA ASN A 134 -13.19 10.68 5.12
C ASN A 134 -12.55 11.39 3.92
N GLN A 135 -12.18 10.65 2.87
CA GLN A 135 -11.60 11.20 1.64
C GLN A 135 -12.63 11.38 0.52
N ASP A 136 -13.93 11.25 0.83
CA ASP A 136 -15.04 11.40 -0.11
C ASP A 136 -14.91 10.47 -1.33
N LEU A 137 -14.29 9.29 -1.14
CA LEU A 137 -14.11 8.28 -2.18
C LEU A 137 -15.31 7.33 -2.26
N SER A 138 -15.55 6.81 -3.46
CA SER A 138 -16.59 5.81 -3.70
C SER A 138 -16.33 4.53 -2.91
N LEU A 139 -17.33 4.04 -2.17
CA LEU A 139 -17.22 2.82 -1.35
C LEU A 139 -17.28 1.51 -2.15
N ILE A 140 -17.20 1.57 -3.48
CA ILE A 140 -17.16 0.39 -4.35
C ILE A 140 -15.79 -0.28 -4.20
N PRO A 141 -15.69 -1.56 -3.79
CA PRO A 141 -14.43 -2.22 -3.48
C PRO A 141 -13.36 -2.13 -4.57
N SER A 142 -13.75 -2.25 -5.85
CA SER A 142 -12.83 -2.16 -6.99
C SER A 142 -12.20 -0.77 -7.17
N LYS A 143 -12.84 0.29 -6.67
CA LYS A 143 -12.34 1.66 -6.72
C LYS A 143 -11.45 2.06 -5.55
N ILE A 144 -11.45 1.27 -4.46
CA ILE A 144 -10.67 1.56 -3.24
C ILE A 144 -9.65 0.47 -2.88
N SER A 145 -9.54 -0.56 -3.72
CA SER A 145 -8.61 -1.68 -3.52
C SER A 145 -7.42 -1.59 -4.45
N GLY A 146 -6.23 -1.81 -3.90
CA GLY A 146 -4.98 -1.90 -4.66
C GLY A 146 -4.86 -3.20 -5.44
N LEU A 147 -3.81 -3.29 -6.26
CA LEU A 147 -3.48 -4.52 -7.02
C LEU A 147 -3.31 -5.76 -6.12
N CYS A 148 -2.97 -5.56 -4.84
CA CYS A 148 -2.89 -6.63 -3.85
C CYS A 148 -4.26 -7.11 -3.31
N GLY A 149 -5.38 -6.60 -3.83
CA GLY A 149 -6.73 -6.96 -3.40
C GLY A 149 -7.16 -6.41 -2.03
N ARG A 150 -6.30 -5.61 -1.37
CA ARG A 150 -6.62 -4.93 -0.10
C ARG A 150 -6.87 -3.45 -0.34
N LEU A 151 -7.54 -2.79 0.61
CA LEU A 151 -7.72 -1.34 0.61
C LEU A 151 -6.40 -0.60 0.36
N PHE A 152 -6.47 0.52 -0.38
CA PHE A 152 -5.27 1.28 -0.71
C PHE A 152 -4.54 1.75 0.55
N CYS A 153 -3.22 1.63 0.52
CA CYS A 153 -2.36 2.12 1.60
C CYS A 153 -2.28 3.65 1.64
N CYS A 154 -2.51 4.34 0.50
CA CYS A 154 -2.56 5.81 0.43
C CYS A 154 -3.71 6.40 1.27
N LEU A 155 -4.84 5.69 1.39
CA LEU A 155 -5.96 6.10 2.25
C LEU A 155 -5.44 6.44 3.64
N ARG A 156 -4.69 5.51 4.25
CA ARG A 156 -4.14 5.75 5.58
C ARG A 156 -3.02 6.80 5.60
N PHE A 157 -2.19 6.82 4.57
CA PHE A 157 -1.07 7.77 4.49
C PHE A 157 -1.58 9.21 4.49
N GLU A 158 -2.66 9.48 3.76
CA GLU A 158 -3.23 10.82 3.60
C GLU A 158 -4.24 11.17 4.70
N ASP A 159 -4.85 10.17 5.35
CA ASP A 159 -5.94 10.36 6.33
C ASP A 159 -5.63 11.38 7.43
N SER A 160 -4.40 11.43 7.95
CA SER A 160 -4.03 12.40 8.98
C SER A 160 -4.12 13.84 8.49
N TRP A 161 -3.70 14.09 7.24
CA TRP A 161 -3.78 15.41 6.62
C TRP A 161 -5.24 15.80 6.36
N TYR A 162 -6.05 14.88 5.82
CA TYR A 162 -7.49 15.10 5.64
C TYR A 162 -8.20 15.43 6.95
N CYS A 163 -7.88 14.72 8.03
CA CYS A 163 -8.44 14.99 9.35
C CYS A 163 -8.07 16.38 9.88
N GLU A 164 -6.84 16.83 9.64
CA GLU A 164 -6.37 18.15 10.08
C GLU A 164 -7.05 19.28 9.31
N VAL A 165 -7.11 19.17 7.97
CA VAL A 165 -7.74 20.17 7.11
C VAL A 165 -9.27 20.23 7.35
N LYS A 166 -9.95 19.10 7.47
CA LYS A 166 -11.39 19.10 7.82
C LYS A 166 -11.67 19.58 9.24
N ARG A 167 -10.65 19.62 10.12
CA ARG A 167 -10.75 20.24 11.46
C ARG A 167 -10.48 21.73 11.45
N SER A 168 -9.85 22.29 10.42
CA SER A 168 -9.65 23.74 10.24
C SER A 168 -10.73 24.39 9.38
N LEU A 169 -11.36 23.63 8.47
CA LEU A 169 -12.41 24.12 7.56
C LEU A 169 -13.84 23.90 8.07
N PRO A 170 -14.79 24.83 7.79
CA PRO A 170 -16.20 24.69 8.15
C PRO A 170 -16.87 23.52 7.40
N ARG A 171 -17.96 22.98 7.97
CA ARG A 171 -18.70 21.88 7.33
C ARG A 171 -19.66 22.39 6.27
N ARG A 172 -19.97 21.54 5.27
CA ARG A 172 -21.09 21.78 4.35
C ARG A 172 -22.37 21.97 5.16
N GLY A 173 -23.10 23.04 4.87
CA GLY A 173 -24.32 23.45 5.55
C GLY A 173 -24.13 24.33 6.78
N GLU A 174 -22.90 24.58 7.22
CA GLU A 174 -22.61 25.47 8.34
C GLU A 174 -22.75 26.95 7.91
N VAL A 175 -23.18 27.81 8.85
CA VAL A 175 -23.35 29.24 8.60
C VAL A 175 -22.09 29.97 9.06
N ILE A 176 -21.45 30.69 8.15
CA ILE A 176 -20.22 31.44 8.39
C ILE A 176 -20.42 32.93 8.12
N ARG A 177 -19.56 33.76 8.69
CA ARG A 177 -19.47 35.19 8.37
C ARG A 177 -18.35 35.39 7.37
N THR A 178 -18.68 36.03 6.27
CA THR A 178 -17.73 36.39 5.21
C THR A 178 -17.67 37.92 5.11
N PRO A 179 -16.67 38.49 4.42
CA PRO A 179 -16.63 39.93 4.15
C PRO A 179 -17.86 40.46 3.41
N TYR A 180 -18.57 39.58 2.69
CA TYR A 180 -19.74 39.87 1.88
C TYR A 180 -21.08 39.66 2.62
N GLY A 181 -21.04 39.20 3.87
CA GLY A 181 -22.23 38.97 4.70
C GLY A 181 -22.25 37.61 5.39
N VAL A 182 -23.40 37.27 6.00
CA VAL A 182 -23.62 35.93 6.57
C VAL A 182 -24.05 35.01 5.43
N GLY A 183 -23.49 33.80 5.39
CA GLY A 183 -23.86 32.83 4.36
C GLY A 183 -23.68 31.39 4.78
N LYS A 184 -24.38 30.50 4.08
CA LYS A 184 -24.35 29.06 4.30
C LYS A 184 -23.37 28.38 3.34
N VAL A 185 -22.48 27.55 3.86
CA VAL A 185 -21.52 26.79 3.05
C VAL A 185 -22.26 25.72 2.24
N LEU A 186 -22.16 25.78 0.91
CA LEU A 186 -22.69 24.75 0.02
C LEU A 186 -21.66 23.65 -0.23
N GLU A 187 -20.44 24.07 -0.55
CA GLU A 187 -19.35 23.18 -0.93
C GLU A 187 -18.03 23.67 -0.33
N VAL A 188 -17.16 22.72 -0.03
CA VAL A 188 -15.84 22.92 0.55
C VAL A 188 -14.86 22.21 -0.36
N ASP A 189 -13.92 22.95 -0.93
CA ASP A 189 -12.75 22.41 -1.59
C ASP A 189 -11.60 22.36 -0.58
N ILE A 190 -11.16 21.15 -0.25
CA ILE A 190 -10.12 20.91 0.75
C ILE A 190 -8.70 21.07 0.21
N PHE A 191 -8.50 21.04 -1.12
CA PHE A 191 -7.17 21.15 -1.72
C PHE A 191 -6.80 22.60 -1.99
N ASP A 192 -7.78 23.37 -2.51
CA ASP A 192 -7.62 24.80 -2.76
C ASP A 192 -7.98 25.65 -1.53
N GLU A 193 -8.46 25.03 -0.44
CA GLU A 193 -8.97 25.71 0.76
C GLU A 193 -10.02 26.80 0.42
N THR A 194 -10.88 26.54 -0.56
CA THR A 194 -11.93 27.47 -1.00
C THR A 194 -13.32 26.99 -0.60
N LEU A 195 -14.21 27.94 -0.33
CA LEU A 195 -15.57 27.69 0.11
C LEU A 195 -16.55 28.30 -0.90
N LYS A 196 -17.56 27.52 -1.30
CA LYS A 196 -18.71 28.02 -2.04
C LYS A 196 -19.81 28.34 -1.05
N VAL A 197 -20.16 29.61 -0.92
CA VAL A 197 -21.10 30.11 0.10
C VAL A 197 -22.31 30.72 -0.59
N ARG A 198 -23.50 30.40 -0.08
CA ARG A 198 -24.75 31.09 -0.44
C ARG A 198 -25.04 32.17 0.59
N LEU A 199 -25.04 33.43 0.16
CA LEU A 199 -25.37 34.58 0.99
C LEU A 199 -26.90 34.70 1.17
N GLU A 200 -27.33 35.59 2.07
CA GLU A 200 -28.76 35.83 2.34
C GLU A 200 -29.53 36.41 1.14
N ASP A 201 -28.82 37.07 0.21
CA ASP A 201 -29.35 37.61 -1.04
C ASP A 201 -29.45 36.56 -2.18
N GLU A 202 -29.36 35.27 -1.82
CA GLU A 202 -29.30 34.11 -2.73
C GLU A 202 -28.09 34.06 -3.68
N SER A 203 -27.17 35.02 -3.59
CA SER A 203 -25.97 35.02 -4.42
C SER A 203 -24.98 33.93 -3.97
N GLU A 204 -24.29 33.33 -4.95
CA GLU A 204 -23.26 32.32 -4.71
C GLU A 204 -21.88 32.94 -4.91
N VAL A 205 -21.08 32.96 -3.85
CA VAL A 205 -19.71 33.49 -3.87
C VAL A 205 -18.70 32.40 -3.55
N LYS A 206 -17.57 32.42 -4.25
CA LYS A 206 -16.40 31.59 -3.93
C LYS A 206 -15.41 32.46 -3.15
N ILE A 207 -15.09 32.05 -1.92
CA ILE A 207 -14.15 32.75 -1.04
C ILE A 207 -13.03 31.82 -0.61
N GLU A 208 -11.91 32.39 -0.19
CA GLU A 208 -10.87 31.62 0.50
C GLU A 208 -11.29 31.32 1.95
N ALA A 209 -10.86 30.17 2.49
CA ALA A 209 -11.13 29.81 3.87
C ALA A 209 -10.49 30.78 4.88
N SER A 210 -9.40 31.46 4.49
CA SER A 210 -8.73 32.50 5.25
C SER A 210 -9.62 33.73 5.49
N GLU A 211 -10.47 34.08 4.51
CA GLU A 211 -11.39 35.22 4.54
C GLU A 211 -12.65 34.94 5.38
N ALA A 212 -12.89 33.68 5.76
CA ALA A 212 -13.98 33.33 6.66
C ALA A 212 -13.68 33.87 8.06
N ILE A 213 -14.25 35.04 8.38
CA ILE A 213 -14.14 35.68 9.68
C ILE A 213 -14.83 34.76 10.70
N ARG A 214 -14.04 34.15 11.59
CA ARG A 214 -14.47 33.19 12.62
C ARG A 214 -15.66 33.70 13.45
N GLY A 215 -16.88 33.45 13.00
CA GLY A 215 -18.10 33.52 13.78
C GLY A 215 -18.45 32.12 14.32
N LYS A 216 -18.58 31.99 15.65
CA LYS A 216 -18.98 30.78 16.42
C LYS A 216 -18.39 29.41 16.01
N TRP A 217 -17.36 29.36 15.18
CA TRP A 217 -16.67 28.12 14.87
C TRP A 217 -15.61 27.82 15.93
N ARG A 218 -15.95 26.94 16.88
CA ARG A 218 -14.97 26.42 17.82
C ARG A 218 -14.36 25.15 17.23
N TYR A 219 -13.04 25.17 17.07
CA TYR A 219 -12.22 23.97 16.93
C TYR A 219 -12.71 22.91 17.92
N ASN A 220 -13.28 21.81 17.40
CA ASN A 220 -13.77 20.72 18.24
C ASN A 220 -12.80 19.53 18.12
N PRO A 221 -11.94 19.30 19.13
CA PRO A 221 -10.95 18.23 19.11
C PRO A 221 -11.56 16.82 19.17
N ARG A 222 -12.84 16.66 19.51
CA ARG A 222 -13.55 15.36 19.58
C ARG A 222 -14.21 14.91 18.27
N ARG A 223 -14.03 15.67 17.18
CA ARG A 223 -14.73 15.46 15.88
C ARG A 223 -14.54 14.10 15.18
N LEU A 224 -13.68 13.20 15.67
CA LEU A 224 -13.46 11.87 15.08
C LEU A 224 -14.19 10.72 15.82
N GLU A 225 -14.78 10.98 16.99
CA GLU A 225 -15.45 9.92 17.76
C GLU A 225 -16.92 9.70 17.36
N ASP A 226 -17.52 10.67 16.64
CA ASP A 226 -18.95 10.68 16.30
C ASP A 226 -19.30 10.07 14.91
N GLU A 227 -18.35 9.47 14.18
CA GLU A 227 -18.60 8.77 12.89
C GLU A 227 -17.93 7.39 12.79
#